data_AF-A0A7Y2U2N2-F1
#
_entry.id   AF-A0A7Y2U2N2-F1
#
_cell.length_a   1.000
_cell.length_b   1.000
_cell.length_c   1.000
_cell.angle_alpha   90.00
_cell.angle_beta   90.00
_cell.angle_gamma   90.00
#
_symmetry.space_group_name_H-M   'P 1'
#
loop_
_entity.id
_entity.type
_entity.pdbx_description
1 polymer ?
#
loop_
_entity_poly.entity_id
_entity_poly.type
_entity_poly.pdbx_seq_one_letter_code
_entity_poly.pdbx_strand_id
1 'polypeptide(L)'
;MLTAVPALLVGCGTEPASFSRDVQPILAEHCLSCHQPGGAGLQASGLSMVSYEELMKGTEGGAMIIPGDVEGSNLVVLMEGRADPSISMPHGSMDPVPSEQIAIIKQWIAEGATNN
;
A
#
# COMPACT_ATOMS: atom_id res chain seq x y z
N MET A 1 54.98 -0.76 3.84
CA MET A 1 54.11 -1.37 4.86
C MET A 1 52.68 -1.11 4.43
N LEU A 2 51.96 -2.15 4.00
CA LEU A 2 50.58 -2.08 3.53
C LEU A 2 49.68 -1.66 4.70
N THR A 3 49.14 -0.45 4.67
CA THR A 3 48.02 -0.08 5.54
C THR A 3 46.75 -0.71 4.97
N ALA A 4 46.27 -1.77 5.63
CA ALA A 4 44.95 -2.31 5.38
C ALA A 4 43.90 -1.27 5.79
N VAL A 5 43.09 -0.83 4.84
CA VAL A 5 41.92 0.01 5.09
C VAL A 5 40.80 -0.93 5.55
N PRO A 6 40.21 -0.75 6.74
CA PRO A 6 39.08 -1.56 7.15
C PRO A 6 37.86 -1.14 6.33
N ALA A 7 37.37 -2.07 5.50
CA ALA A 7 36.07 -1.94 4.86
C ALA A 7 35.00 -2.02 5.96
N LEU A 8 34.46 -0.85 6.33
CA LEU A 8 33.24 -0.78 7.12
C LEU A 8 32.11 -1.35 6.26
N LEU A 9 31.70 -2.57 6.59
CA LEU A 9 30.44 -3.14 6.14
C LEU A 9 29.31 -2.31 6.74
N VAL A 10 28.87 -1.29 6.00
CA VAL A 10 27.59 -0.62 6.26
C VAL A 10 26.51 -1.67 5.99
N GLY A 11 25.97 -2.24 7.06
CA GLY A 11 24.74 -3.01 6.98
C GLY A 11 23.64 -2.08 6.50
N CYS A 12 23.15 -2.30 5.29
CA CYS A 12 21.93 -1.67 4.80
C CYS A 12 20.76 -2.37 5.50
N GLY A 13 20.52 -2.01 6.75
CA GLY A 13 19.29 -2.37 7.44
C GLY A 13 18.22 -1.40 6.99
N THR A 14 17.48 -1.73 5.93
CA THR A 14 16.22 -1.05 5.65
C THR A 14 15.32 -1.36 6.84
N GLU A 15 14.92 -0.32 7.58
CA GLU A 15 13.96 -0.49 8.65
C GLU A 15 12.66 -1.09 8.08
N PRO A 16 11.99 -2.01 8.81
CA PRO A 16 10.71 -2.54 8.37
C PRO A 16 9.73 -1.40 8.13
N ALA A 17 8.92 -1.54 7.08
CA ALA A 17 7.88 -0.58 6.77
C ALA A 17 6.82 -0.60 7.90
N SER A 18 6.46 0.60 8.35
CA SER A 18 5.45 0.79 9.39
C SER A 18 4.11 1.18 8.77
N PHE A 19 3.03 0.51 9.20
CA PHE A 19 1.69 0.88 8.77
C PHE A 19 1.36 2.32 9.20
N SER A 20 1.56 2.65 10.47
CA SER A 20 1.19 3.95 11.02
C SER A 20 2.04 5.10 10.49
N ARG A 21 3.34 4.87 10.32
CA ARG A 21 4.30 5.91 9.88
C ARG A 21 4.37 6.06 8.37
N ASP A 22 4.35 4.95 7.63
CA ASP A 22 4.71 4.96 6.20
C ASP A 22 3.50 4.73 5.30
N VAL A 23 2.60 3.80 5.63
CA VAL A 23 1.46 3.41 4.77
C VAL A 23 0.23 4.28 4.99
N GLN A 24 -0.15 4.52 6.24
CA GLN A 24 -1.36 5.25 6.59
C GLN A 24 -1.39 6.67 6.00
N PRO A 25 -0.29 7.45 5.98
CA PRO A 25 -0.29 8.76 5.33
C PRO A 25 -0.58 8.69 3.82
N ILE A 26 -0.05 7.67 3.13
CA ILE A 26 -0.27 7.45 1.69
C ILE A 26 -1.75 7.15 1.42
N LEU A 27 -2.36 6.27 2.21
CA LEU A 27 -3.79 5.95 2.10
C LEU A 27 -4.66 7.17 2.40
N ALA A 28 -4.25 7.98 3.39
CA ALA A 28 -4.95 9.20 3.74
C ALA A 28 -4.95 10.23 2.60
N GLU A 29 -3.81 10.39 1.93
CA GLU A 29 -3.66 11.31 0.81
C GLU A 29 -4.42 10.84 -0.44
N HIS A 30 -4.29 9.57 -0.81
CA HIS A 30 -4.72 9.10 -2.13
C HIS A 30 -6.07 8.37 -2.14
N CYS A 31 -6.55 7.86 -1.00
CA CYS A 31 -7.67 6.92 -1.00
C CYS A 31 -8.86 7.39 -0.15
N LEU A 32 -8.60 8.05 0.99
CA LEU A 32 -9.65 8.36 1.95
C LEU A 32 -10.70 9.33 1.42
N SER A 33 -10.40 10.16 0.40
CA SER A 33 -11.41 11.03 -0.23
C SER A 33 -12.68 10.27 -0.66
N CYS A 34 -12.54 9.01 -1.08
CA CYS A 34 -13.62 8.17 -1.58
C CYS A 34 -13.85 6.89 -0.75
N HIS A 35 -12.81 6.31 -0.15
CA HIS A 35 -12.86 5.05 0.62
C HIS A 35 -13.00 5.28 2.13
N GLN A 36 -13.94 6.16 2.50
CA GLN A 36 -14.31 6.50 3.87
C GLN A 36 -15.83 6.48 4.05
N PRO A 37 -16.37 6.46 5.27
CA PRO A 37 -17.81 6.57 5.54
C PRO A 37 -18.47 7.71 4.75
N GLY A 38 -19.50 7.38 3.95
CA GLY A 38 -20.20 8.32 3.09
C GLY A 38 -19.52 8.61 1.74
N GLY A 39 -18.30 8.15 1.52
CA GLY A 39 -17.58 8.27 0.26
C GLY A 39 -18.14 7.35 -0.83
N ALA A 40 -17.97 7.76 -2.09
CA ALA A 40 -18.48 7.01 -3.25
C ALA A 40 -17.73 5.68 -3.46
N GLY A 41 -16.43 5.64 -3.16
CA GLY A 41 -15.62 4.42 -3.28
C GLY A 41 -16.04 3.34 -2.29
N LEU A 42 -16.31 3.73 -1.04
CA LEU A 42 -16.87 2.81 -0.04
C LEU A 42 -18.23 2.27 -0.48
N GLN A 43 -19.13 3.11 -0.98
CA GLN A 43 -20.46 2.67 -1.43
C GLN A 43 -20.40 1.71 -2.63
N ALA A 44 -19.49 1.96 -3.56
CA ALA A 44 -19.36 1.15 -4.77
C ALA A 44 -18.68 -0.20 -4.54
N SER A 45 -17.66 -0.25 -3.68
CA SER A 45 -16.81 -1.44 -3.50
C SER A 45 -16.99 -2.14 -2.14
N GLY A 46 -17.57 -1.46 -1.16
CA GLY A 46 -17.56 -1.91 0.23
C GLY A 46 -16.21 -1.77 0.93
N LEU A 47 -15.18 -1.23 0.26
CA LEU A 47 -13.84 -1.07 0.82
C LEU A 47 -13.73 0.24 1.63
N SER A 48 -13.48 0.10 2.93
CA SER A 48 -13.04 1.20 3.78
C SER A 48 -11.54 1.11 4.02
N MET A 49 -10.85 2.25 3.99
CA MET A 49 -9.42 2.35 4.27
C MET A 49 -9.12 3.19 5.52
N VAL A 50 -10.13 3.49 6.34
CA VAL A 50 -10.01 4.41 7.49
C VAL A 50 -9.18 3.81 8.62
N SER A 51 -9.27 2.50 8.84
CA SER A 51 -8.48 1.79 9.83
C SER A 51 -7.75 0.60 9.22
N TYR A 52 -6.70 0.14 9.91
CA TYR A 52 -5.99 -1.08 9.55
C TYR A 52 -6.95 -2.28 9.45
N GLU A 53 -7.83 -2.44 10.44
CA GLU A 53 -8.76 -3.57 10.51
C GLU A 53 -9.75 -3.56 9.34
N GLU A 54 -10.26 -2.38 8.98
CA GLU A 54 -11.17 -2.23 7.85
C GLU A 54 -10.48 -2.47 6.51
N LEU A 55 -9.26 -1.95 6.34
CA LEU A 55 -8.44 -2.17 5.16
C LEU A 55 -8.14 -3.67 4.96
N MET A 56 -7.72 -4.35 6.03
CA MET A 56 -7.36 -5.77 5.99
C MET A 56 -8.58 -6.69 5.89
N LYS A 57 -9.75 -6.24 6.34
CA LYS A 57 -11.03 -6.94 6.10
C LYS A 57 -11.35 -7.00 4.60
N GLY A 58 -11.00 -5.98 3.84
CA GLY A 58 -11.26 -5.90 2.41
C GLY A 58 -12.74 -5.64 2.10
N THR A 59 -13.24 -6.27 1.02
CA THR A 59 -14.61 -6.11 0.52
C THR A 59 -15.43 -7.38 0.74
N GLU A 60 -16.72 -7.35 0.41
CA GLU A 60 -17.53 -8.57 0.33
C GLU A 60 -17.01 -9.56 -0.72
N GLY A 61 -16.30 -9.05 -1.75
CA GLY A 61 -15.64 -9.86 -2.78
C GLY A 61 -14.32 -10.50 -2.33
N GLY A 62 -13.83 -10.18 -1.12
CA GLY A 62 -12.63 -10.74 -0.53
C GLY A 62 -11.56 -9.71 -0.19
N ALA A 63 -10.38 -10.23 0.15
CA ALA A 63 -9.24 -9.44 0.59
C ALA A 63 -8.69 -8.55 -0.53
N MET A 64 -8.35 -7.31 -0.18
CA MET A 64 -7.63 -6.40 -1.07
C MET A 64 -6.12 -6.48 -0.91
N ILE A 65 -5.68 -6.98 0.25
CA ILE A 65 -4.28 -7.18 0.63
C ILE A 65 -4.13 -8.61 1.11
N ILE A 66 -3.12 -9.29 0.58
CA ILE A 66 -2.70 -10.63 1.00
C ILE A 66 -1.32 -10.47 1.64
N PRO A 67 -1.19 -10.60 2.97
CA PRO A 67 0.09 -10.54 3.66
C PRO A 67 1.15 -11.45 3.02
N GLY A 68 2.29 -10.88 2.64
CA GLY A 68 3.39 -11.60 1.99
C GLY A 68 3.22 -11.86 0.50
N ASP A 69 2.08 -11.52 -0.11
CA ASP A 69 1.84 -11.68 -1.55
C ASP A 69 1.49 -10.33 -2.20
N VAL A 70 2.54 -9.67 -2.68
CA VAL A 70 2.44 -8.37 -3.36
C VAL A 70 1.69 -8.47 -4.68
N GLU A 71 1.97 -9.51 -5.47
CA GLU A 71 1.41 -9.64 -6.83
C GLU A 71 -0.05 -10.10 -6.80
N GLY A 72 -0.42 -10.92 -5.80
CA GLY A 72 -1.80 -11.34 -5.54
C GLY A 72 -2.67 -10.31 -4.81
N SER A 73 -2.08 -9.22 -4.30
CA SER A 73 -2.82 -8.16 -3.62
C SER A 73 -3.50 -7.22 -4.60
N ASN A 74 -4.83 -7.25 -4.65
CA ASN A 74 -5.65 -6.40 -5.54
C ASN A 74 -5.37 -4.90 -5.38
N LEU A 75 -5.01 -4.43 -4.18
CA LEU A 75 -4.62 -3.04 -3.96
C LEU A 75 -3.43 -2.64 -4.84
N VAL A 76 -2.42 -3.50 -4.96
CA VAL A 76 -1.24 -3.26 -5.81
C VAL A 76 -1.62 -3.29 -7.28
N VAL A 77 -2.46 -4.25 -7.69
CA VAL A 77 -2.98 -4.35 -9.07
C VAL A 77 -3.68 -3.06 -9.50
N LEU A 78 -4.48 -2.47 -8.59
CA LEU A 78 -5.18 -1.22 -8.84
C LEU A 78 -4.23 -0.02 -8.93
N MET A 79 -3.31 0.13 -7.97
CA MET A 79 -2.35 1.25 -7.98
C MET A 79 -1.42 1.23 -9.20
N GLU A 80 -1.07 0.04 -9.70
CA GLU A 80 -0.24 -0.14 -10.90
C GLU A 80 -1.04 -0.04 -12.20
N GLY A 81 -2.35 0.20 -12.15
CA GLY A 81 -3.20 0.32 -13.33
C GLY A 81 -3.33 -0.97 -14.14
N ARG A 82 -3.14 -2.13 -13.50
CA ARG A 82 -3.23 -3.46 -14.15
C ARG A 82 -4.63 -4.05 -14.11
N ALA A 83 -5.56 -3.41 -13.40
CA ALA A 83 -6.94 -3.84 -13.30
C ALA A 83 -7.76 -3.51 -14.57
N ASP A 84 -8.94 -4.10 -14.69
CA ASP A 84 -9.87 -3.75 -15.78
C ASP A 84 -10.26 -2.25 -15.69
N PRO A 85 -10.37 -1.52 -16.82
CA PRO A 85 -10.71 -0.10 -16.82
C PRO A 85 -12.02 0.24 -16.07
N SER A 86 -12.98 -0.68 -16.01
CA SER A 86 -14.26 -0.49 -15.31
C SER A 86 -14.12 -0.34 -13.79
N ILE A 87 -13.02 -0.82 -13.22
CA ILE A 87 -12.71 -0.78 -11.79
C ILE A 87 -11.42 -0.02 -11.48
N SER A 88 -10.89 0.72 -12.46
CA SER A 88 -9.63 1.46 -12.32
C SER A 88 -9.73 2.52 -11.22
N MET A 89 -8.63 2.68 -10.48
CA MET A 89 -8.48 3.70 -9.44
C MET A 89 -7.20 4.52 -9.68
N PRO A 90 -7.19 5.81 -9.30
CA PRO A 90 -8.32 6.59 -8.83
C PRO A 90 -9.29 6.95 -9.99
N HIS A 91 -10.59 7.14 -9.69
CA HIS A 91 -11.57 7.49 -10.72
C HIS A 91 -11.46 8.95 -11.18
N GLY A 92 -11.80 9.21 -12.44
CA GLY A 92 -11.84 10.56 -13.01
C GLY A 92 -10.45 11.10 -13.34
N SER A 93 -10.24 12.40 -13.11
CA SER A 93 -8.98 13.10 -13.41
C SER A 93 -8.06 13.22 -12.19
N MET A 94 -8.15 12.30 -11.23
CA MET A 94 -7.28 12.28 -10.05
C MET A 94 -5.90 11.73 -10.41
N ASP A 95 -4.86 12.28 -9.79
CA ASP A 95 -3.49 11.83 -10.02
C ASP A 95 -3.26 10.43 -9.45
N PRO A 96 -2.54 9.54 -10.17
CA PRO A 96 -2.18 8.24 -9.67
C PRO A 96 -1.22 8.34 -8.49
N VAL A 97 -1.15 7.27 -7.68
CA VAL A 97 -0.18 7.17 -6.59
C VAL A 97 1.24 7.16 -7.18
N PRO A 98 2.17 8.00 -6.69
CA PRO A 98 3.56 8.00 -7.15
C PRO A 98 4.22 6.63 -6.97
N SER A 99 5.09 6.23 -7.89
CA SER A 99 5.77 4.93 -7.86
C SER A 99 6.54 4.65 -6.58
N GLU A 100 7.13 5.69 -5.99
CA GLU A 100 7.88 5.63 -4.74
C GLU A 100 6.97 5.30 -3.56
N GLN A 101 5.75 5.85 -3.55
CA GLN A 101 4.74 5.54 -2.52
C GLN A 101 4.14 4.14 -2.72
N ILE A 102 3.93 3.72 -3.97
CA ILE A 102 3.55 2.34 -4.28
C ILE A 102 4.62 1.37 -3.75
N ALA A 103 5.91 1.68 -3.91
CA ALA A 103 7.00 0.84 -3.43
C ALA A 103 6.97 0.64 -1.89
N ILE A 104 6.61 1.68 -1.14
CA ILE A 104 6.43 1.59 0.33
C ILE A 104 5.31 0.61 0.69
N ILE A 105 4.15 0.72 0.02
CA ILE A 105 3.02 -0.18 0.25
C ILE A 105 3.40 -1.62 -0.12
N LYS A 106 4.09 -1.82 -1.25
CA LYS A 106 4.56 -3.15 -1.68
C LYS A 106 5.53 -3.75 -0.68
N GLN A 107 6.46 -2.96 -0.14
CA GLN A 107 7.38 -3.41 0.89
C GLN A 107 6.62 -3.84 2.15
N TRP A 108 5.70 -3.01 2.65
CA TRP A 108 4.87 -3.35 3.80
C TRP A 108 4.06 -4.63 3.60
N ILE A 109 3.46 -4.83 2.41
CA ILE A 109 2.75 -6.07 2.07
C ILE A 109 3.71 -7.26 2.07
N ALA A 110 4.87 -7.13 1.44
CA ALA A 110 5.89 -8.19 1.40
C ALA A 110 6.39 -8.59 2.79
N GLU A 111 6.44 -7.63 3.72
CA GLU A 111 6.82 -7.83 5.13
C GLU A 111 5.68 -8.39 6.01
N GLY A 112 4.52 -8.71 5.41
CA GLY A 112 3.40 -9.35 6.11
C GLY A 112 2.29 -8.39 6.51
N ALA A 113 2.29 -7.17 5.98
CA ALA A 113 1.22 -6.18 6.13
C ALA A 113 0.82 -5.94 7.60
N THR A 114 1.80 -5.81 8.51
CA THR A 114 1.54 -5.74 9.96
C THR A 114 1.05 -4.36 10.41
N ASN A 115 0.25 -4.30 11.49
CA ASN A 115 -0.11 -3.05 12.17
C ASN A 115 0.96 -2.67 13.21
N ASN A 116 1.96 -1.88 12.80
CA ASN A 116 3.17 -1.55 13.58
C ASN A 116 3.51 -0.05 13.60
#